data_AF-A0A5A8APD5-F1
#
_entry.id   AF-A0A5A8APD5-F1
#
_cell.length_a   1.000
_cell.length_b   1.000
_cell.length_c   1.000
_cell.angle_alpha   90.00
_cell.angle_beta   90.00
_cell.angle_gamma   90.00
#
_symmetry.space_group_name_H-M   'P 1'
#
loop_
_entity.id
_entity.type
_entity.pdbx_description
1 polymer ?
#
loop_
_entity_poly.entity_id
_entity_poly.type
_entity_poly.pdbx_seq_one_letter_code
_entity_poly.pdbx_strand_id
1 'polypeptide(L)' 'MTFNEALKQKKNILRNTSEFTKTLYEYVIIPALEEEGKKYMKDFKKSPSLFVDGSCKNYSSNARFKVFLFPKNKI' A
#
# COMPACT_ATOMS: atom_id res chain seq x y z
N MET A 1 -0.76 -2.42 12.10
CA MET A 1 0.35 -3.39 12.10
C MET A 1 1.67 -2.65 11.90
N THR A 2 2.81 -3.23 12.29
CA THR A 2 4.12 -2.63 11.97
C THR A 2 4.42 -2.77 10.47
N PHE A 3 5.42 -2.06 9.96
CA PHE A 3 5.80 -2.14 8.55
C PHE A 3 6.19 -3.57 8.13
N ASN A 4 6.94 -4.27 8.98
CA ASN A 4 7.34 -5.66 8.71
C ASN A 4 6.14 -6.61 8.67
N GLU A 5 5.15 -6.38 9.53
CA GLU A 5 3.91 -7.16 9.49
C GLU A 5 3.09 -6.87 8.23
N ALA A 6 2.98 -5.60 7.83
CA ALA A 6 2.33 -5.23 6.57
C ALA A 6 3.03 -5.86 5.36
N LEU A 7 4.36 -5.90 5.35
CA LEU A 7 5.13 -6.60 4.31
C LEU A 7 4.87 -8.11 4.30
N LYS A 8 4.89 -8.76 5.47
CA LYS A 8 4.57 -10.19 5.58
C LYS A 8 3.16 -10.47 5.09
N GLN A 9 2.19 -9.67 5.51
CA GLN A 9 0.80 -9.81 5.10
C GLN A 9 0.63 -9.58 3.60
N LYS A 10 1.23 -8.53 3.03
CA LYS A 10 1.23 -8.26 1.58
C LYS A 10 1.80 -9.46 0.81
N LYS A 11 2.95 -10.00 1.22
CA LYS A 11 3.54 -11.19 0.59
C LYS A 11 2.64 -12.42 0.69
N ASN A 12 2.01 -12.64 1.85
CA ASN A 12 1.09 -13.76 2.05
C ASN A 12 -0.14 -13.63 1.15
N ILE A 13 -0.72 -12.42 1.06
CA ILE A 13 -1.83 -12.16 0.16
C ILE A 13 -1.39 -12.40 -1.28
N LEU A 14 -0.26 -11.83 -1.73
CA LEU A 14 0.25 -12.04 -3.08
C LEU A 14 0.49 -13.53 -3.43
N ARG A 15 0.84 -14.36 -2.46
CA ARG A 15 0.98 -15.82 -2.66
C ARG A 15 -0.38 -16.50 -2.86
N ASN A 16 -1.39 -16.11 -2.10
CA ASN A 16 -2.75 -16.70 -2.16
C ASN A 16 -3.66 -16.04 -3.21
N THR A 17 -3.24 -14.90 -3.77
CA THR A 17 -4.04 -14.12 -4.71
C THR A 17 -3.89 -14.66 -6.13
N SER A 18 -5.02 -14.90 -6.79
CA SER A 18 -5.09 -15.32 -8.20
C SER A 18 -4.47 -14.28 -9.14
N GLU A 19 -3.96 -14.74 -10.29
CA GLU A 19 -3.37 -13.86 -11.30
C GLU A 19 -4.34 -12.77 -11.77
N PHE A 20 -5.63 -13.09 -11.95
CA PHE A 20 -6.67 -12.13 -12.30
C PHE A 20 -6.73 -10.94 -11.33
N THR A 21 -6.69 -11.21 -10.02
CA THR A 21 -6.71 -10.16 -9.00
C THR A 21 -5.41 -9.35 -9.00
N LYS A 22 -4.25 -9.95 -9.33
CA LYS A 22 -2.97 -9.23 -9.48
C LYS A 22 -2.94 -8.33 -10.72
N THR A 23 -3.70 -8.70 -11.77
CA THR A 23 -3.86 -7.91 -12.98
C THR A 23 -4.75 -6.69 -12.73
N LEU A 24 -5.83 -6.86 -11.95
CA LEU A 24 -6.79 -5.79 -11.68
C LEU A 24 -6.43 -4.90 -10.48
N TYR A 25 -5.70 -5.44 -9.50
CA TYR A 25 -5.42 -4.76 -8.24
C TYR A 25 -3.94 -4.83 -7.86
N GLU A 26 -3.50 -3.81 -7.16
CA GLU A 26 -2.17 -3.69 -6.60
C GLU A 26 -2.27 -3.57 -5.08
N TYR A 27 -1.50 -4.38 -4.36
CA TYR A 27 -1.42 -4.29 -2.92
C TYR A 27 -0.35 -3.26 -2.53
N VAL A 28 -0.78 -2.19 -1.89
CA VAL A 28 0.09 -1.10 -1.45
C VAL A 28 0.06 -0.99 0.07
N ILE A 29 1.18 -0.65 0.68
CA ILE A 29 1.26 -0.40 2.11
C ILE A 29 1.04 1.10 2.33
N ILE A 30 0.05 1.45 3.14
CA ILE A 30 -0.26 2.83 3.49
C ILE A 30 -0.21 3.04 4.99
N PRO A 31 0.00 4.27 5.47
CA PRO A 31 -0.15 4.61 6.89
C PRO A 31 -1.52 4.18 7.42
N ALA A 32 -1.55 3.73 8.68
CA ALA A 32 -2.78 3.26 9.31
C ALA A 32 -3.75 4.41 9.56
N LEU A 33 -3.23 5.60 9.87
CA LEU A 33 -4.02 6.82 10.06
C LEU A 33 -4.68 7.21 8.74
N GLU A 34 -5.96 7.55 8.81
CA GLU A 34 -6.76 7.85 7.63
C GLU A 34 -6.26 9.09 6.89
N GLU A 35 -5.92 10.15 7.61
CA GLU A 35 -5.45 11.42 7.03
C GLU A 35 -4.10 11.25 6.31
N GLU A 36 -3.16 10.55 6.96
CA GLU A 36 -1.85 10.21 6.39
C GLU A 36 -1.99 9.27 5.18
N GLY A 37 -2.86 8.27 5.29
CA GLY A 37 -3.17 7.35 4.20
C GLY A 37 -3.78 8.05 2.99
N LYS A 38 -4.71 9.00 3.22
CA LYS A 38 -5.29 9.84 2.16
C LYS A 38 -4.23 10.70 1.49
N LYS A 39 -3.34 11.32 2.27
CA LYS A 39 -2.23 12.14 1.73
C LYS A 39 -1.28 11.30 0.89
N TYR A 40 -0.82 10.18 1.44
CA TYR A 40 0.02 9.20 0.74
C TYR A 40 -0.64 8.74 -0.57
N MET A 41 -1.92 8.36 -0.55
CA MET A 41 -2.65 7.93 -1.74
C MET A 41 -2.84 9.05 -2.77
N LYS A 42 -2.99 10.29 -2.34
CA LYS A 42 -3.07 11.45 -3.23
C LYS A 42 -1.75 11.68 -3.97
N ASP A 43 -0.63 11.59 -3.27
CA ASP A 43 0.70 11.71 -3.89
C ASP A 43 1.05 10.46 -4.72
N PHE A 44 0.70 9.28 -4.24
CA PHE A 44 0.85 8.01 -4.96
C PHE A 44 0.14 8.05 -6.32
N LYS A 45 -1.11 8.54 -6.38
CA LYS A 45 -1.84 8.68 -7.64
C LYS A 45 -1.18 9.64 -8.62
N LYS A 46 -0.47 10.66 -8.15
CA LYS A 46 0.23 11.61 -9.02
C LYS A 46 1.50 11.02 -9.63
N SER A 47 2.18 10.14 -8.90
CA SER A 47 3.48 9.61 -9.34
C SER A 47 3.74 8.21 -8.78
N PRO A 48 2.94 7.19 -9.14
CA PRO A 48 3.00 5.86 -8.51
C PRO A 48 4.37 5.19 -8.66
N SER A 49 5.09 5.47 -9.77
CA SER A 49 6.43 4.95 -10.04
C SER A 49 7.51 5.42 -9.05
N LEU A 50 7.29 6.55 -8.35
CA LEU A 50 8.22 7.06 -7.34
C LEU A 50 7.94 6.49 -5.94
N PHE A 51 6.81 5.82 -5.76
CA PHE A 51 6.38 5.30 -4.48
C PHE A 51 6.71 3.81 -4.35
N VAL A 52 7.84 3.53 -3.71
CA VAL A 52 8.21 2.19 -3.27
C VAL A 52 7.53 1.85 -1.95
N ASP A 53 7.47 0.56 -1.59
CA ASP A 53 6.88 0.12 -0.30
C ASP A 53 7.48 0.86 0.91
N GLY A 54 8.74 1.30 0.84
CA GLY A 54 9.38 2.09 1.88
C GLY A 54 8.92 3.55 2.00
N SER A 55 8.37 4.14 0.93
CA SER A 55 7.97 5.56 0.89
C SER A 55 6.87 5.88 1.90
N CYS A 56 6.01 4.90 2.24
CA CYS A 56 4.93 5.11 3.21
C CYS A 56 5.43 5.38 4.63
N LYS A 57 6.66 4.97 4.98
CA LYS A 57 7.27 5.23 6.29
C LYS A 57 7.41 6.71 6.59
N ASN A 58 7.70 7.52 5.57
CA ASN A 58 7.87 8.97 5.69
C ASN A 58 6.54 9.69 5.96
N TYR A 59 5.42 9.02 5.74
CA TYR A 59 4.08 9.57 5.93
C TYR A 59 3.43 9.10 7.24
N SER A 60 4.04 8.17 7.98
CA SER A 60 3.46 7.58 9.19
C SER A 60 4.09 8.16 10.45
N SER A 61 3.33 8.94 11.20
CA SER A 61 3.78 9.55 12.45
C SER A 61 3.77 8.58 13.64
N ASN A 62 3.02 7.47 13.52
CA ASN A 62 2.86 6.47 14.58
C ASN A 62 3.50 5.11 14.26
N ALA A 63 4.27 5.02 13.17
CA ALA A 63 4.86 3.79 12.66
C ALA A 63 3.87 2.63 12.50
N ARG A 64 2.58 2.94 12.30
CA ARG A 64 1.52 1.97 12.03
C ARG A 64 1.12 2.04 10.57
N PHE A 65 0.99 0.87 9.98
CA PHE A 65 0.66 0.70 8.57
C PHE A 65 -0.55 -0.23 8.41
N LYS A 66 -1.08 -0.28 7.20
CA LYS A 66 -2.08 -1.24 6.75
C LYS A 66 -1.86 -1.57 5.28
N VAL A 67 -2.21 -2.78 4.89
CA VAL A 67 -2.22 -3.18 3.48
C VAL A 67 -3.54 -2.70 2.87
N PHE A 68 -3.45 -1.99 1.76
CA PHE A 68 -4.58 -1.47 1.02
C PHE A 68 -4.60 -2.05 -0.39
N LEU A 69 -5.79 -2.45 -0.84
CA LEU A 69 -6.01 -2.96 -2.19
C LEU A 69 -6.33 -1.78 -3.11
N PHE A 70 -5.38 -1.43 -3.98
CA PHE A 70 -5.52 -0.35 -4.93
C PHE A 70 -5.94 -0.89 -6.30
N PRO A 71 -7.13 -0.53 -6.84
CA PRO A 71 -7.52 -0.95 -8.18
C PRO A 71 -6.68 -0.25 -9.24
N LYS A 72 -5.99 -1.01 -10.09
CA LYS A 72 -5.14 -0.49 -11.18
C LYS A 72 -5.94 0.31 -12.22
N ASN A 73 -7.23 0.01 -12.34
CA ASN A 73 -8.18 0.77 -13.19
C ASN A 73 -8.42 2.22 -12.72
N LYS A 74 -7.79 2.65 -11.62
CA LYS A 74 -7.85 4.03 -11.09
C LYS A 74 -6.45 4.68 -10.98
N ILE A 75 -5.45 4.12 -11.66
CA ILE A 75 -4.12 4.75 -11.87
C ILE A 75 -4.21 5.65 -13.09
#